data_AF-A0A8S2Y7J8-F1
#
_entry.id   AF-A0A8S2Y7J8-F1
#
_cell.length_a   1.000
_cell.length_b   1.000
_cell.length_c   1.000
_cell.angle_alpha   90.00
_cell.angle_beta   90.00
_cell.angle_gamma   90.00
#
_symmetry.space_group_name_H-M   'P 1'
#
loop_
_entity.id
_entity.type
_entity.pdbx_description
1 polymer ?
#
loop_
_entity_poly.entity_id
_entity_poly.type
_entity_poly.pdbx_seq_one_letter_code
_entity_poly.pdbx_strand_id
1 'polypeptide(L)'
;VDDVPSKINNSENDSKYLPFDIQWLDSSYQQTLLTDSPWQKILDDLEPSLADNVRQQFHNPERRQILIELLGTLYQWTVFRAEPDQPSLLLPPMMPEEHRRKLENEAKSWLQIQTHRAALVTRATVSET
;
A
#
# COMPACT_ATOMS: atom_id res chain seq x y z
N VAL A 1 5.24 -57.71 -19.06
CA VAL A 1 5.19 -58.55 -17.84
C VAL A 1 6.60 -58.76 -17.33
N ASP A 2 7.20 -57.93 -16.47
CA ASP A 2 6.75 -56.75 -15.70
C ASP A 2 8.01 -55.96 -15.24
N ASP A 3 8.05 -54.65 -14.99
CA ASP A 3 7.16 -53.51 -15.30
C ASP A 3 7.97 -52.18 -15.16
N VAL A 4 7.43 -51.00 -15.49
CA VAL A 4 8.06 -49.68 -15.30
C VAL A 4 7.29 -48.84 -14.27
N PRO A 5 8.00 -48.23 -13.31
CA PRO A 5 7.60 -46.89 -12.88
C PRO A 5 8.78 -45.91 -12.86
N SER A 6 8.75 -45.01 -13.84
CA SER A 6 9.41 -43.71 -13.78
C SER A 6 9.03 -42.97 -12.49
N LYS A 7 10.04 -42.43 -11.79
CA LYS A 7 9.87 -41.30 -10.85
C LYS A 7 10.79 -40.19 -11.37
N ILE A 8 10.27 -39.22 -12.12
CA ILE A 8 9.47 -38.07 -11.65
C ILE A 8 10.30 -37.17 -10.72
N ASN A 9 10.78 -36.09 -11.33
CA ASN A 9 10.81 -34.70 -10.88
C ASN A 9 11.05 -34.40 -9.38
N ASN A 10 11.98 -33.48 -9.11
CA ASN A 10 11.58 -32.07 -9.00
C ASN A 10 12.81 -31.16 -9.17
N SER A 11 12.80 -30.35 -10.22
CA SER A 11 13.67 -29.16 -10.28
C SER A 11 13.18 -28.16 -9.23
N GLU A 12 14.13 -27.48 -8.60
CA GLU A 12 14.01 -26.18 -7.96
C GLU A 12 12.66 -25.87 -7.28
N ASN A 13 12.66 -26.00 -5.94
CA ASN A 13 11.73 -25.23 -5.11
C ASN A 13 12.03 -23.73 -5.26
N ASP A 14 11.46 -23.11 -6.29
CA ASP A 14 11.01 -21.73 -6.18
C ASP A 14 10.03 -21.69 -5.00
N SER A 15 10.56 -21.31 -3.84
CA SER A 15 9.77 -21.13 -2.62
C SER A 15 8.86 -19.93 -2.83
N LYS A 16 7.69 -20.19 -3.46
CA LYS A 16 6.60 -19.22 -3.56
C LYS A 16 6.31 -18.72 -2.16
N TYR A 17 6.66 -17.47 -1.91
CA TYR A 17 6.39 -16.82 -0.65
C TYR A 17 4.87 -16.72 -0.49
N LEU A 18 4.34 -17.51 0.43
CA LEU A 18 2.92 -17.52 0.81
C LEU A 18 2.81 -16.71 2.10
N PRO A 19 2.39 -15.43 2.05
CA PRO A 19 2.40 -14.56 3.22
C PRO A 19 1.50 -15.00 4.38
N PHE A 20 0.59 -15.97 4.17
CA PHE A 20 -0.40 -16.37 5.16
C PHE A 20 -0.37 -17.85 5.56
N ASP A 21 0.43 -18.69 4.89
CA ASP A 21 0.47 -20.16 5.06
C ASP A 21 -0.93 -20.84 5.02
N ILE A 22 -1.91 -20.22 4.35
CA ILE A 22 -3.31 -20.63 4.29
C ILE A 22 -3.75 -20.58 2.83
N GLN A 23 -3.82 -21.74 2.19
CA GLN A 23 -3.98 -21.88 0.74
C GLN A 23 -5.11 -21.02 0.13
N TRP A 24 -6.27 -20.89 0.78
CA TRP A 24 -7.37 -20.07 0.24
C TRP A 24 -7.12 -18.56 0.37
N LEU A 25 -6.39 -18.14 1.40
CA LEU A 25 -6.06 -16.74 1.66
C LEU A 25 -4.89 -16.31 0.78
N ASP A 26 -3.88 -17.16 0.63
CA ASP A 26 -2.81 -16.94 -0.35
C ASP A 26 -3.33 -16.96 -1.79
N SER A 27 -4.30 -17.83 -2.12
CA SER A 27 -4.95 -17.82 -3.45
C SER A 27 -5.70 -16.50 -3.70
N SER A 28 -6.42 -16.01 -2.69
CA SER A 28 -7.09 -14.69 -2.74
C SER A 28 -6.08 -13.55 -2.93
N TYR A 29 -4.97 -13.58 -2.19
CA TYR A 29 -3.88 -12.61 -2.31
C TYR A 29 -3.21 -12.65 -3.68
N GLN A 30 -2.89 -13.82 -4.22
CA GLN A 30 -2.33 -13.94 -5.57
C GLN A 30 -3.28 -13.38 -6.64
N GLN A 31 -4.61 -13.49 -6.46
CA GLN A 31 -5.58 -12.82 -7.34
C GLN A 31 -5.56 -11.28 -7.24
N THR A 32 -5.17 -10.69 -6.11
CA THR A 32 -4.99 -9.23 -6.01
C THR A 32 -3.70 -8.74 -6.69
N LEU A 33 -2.74 -9.63 -6.94
CA LEU A 33 -1.47 -9.32 -7.62
C LEU A 33 -1.53 -9.44 -9.15
N LEU A 34 -2.63 -9.93 -9.71
CA LEU A 34 -2.78 -10.08 -11.16
C LEU A 34 -2.97 -8.70 -11.82
N THR A 35 -2.20 -8.45 -12.89
CA THR A 35 -2.43 -7.33 -13.81
C THR A 35 -3.83 -7.42 -14.42
N ASP A 36 -4.44 -6.28 -14.71
CA ASP A 36 -5.83 -6.15 -15.19
C ASP A 36 -6.93 -6.72 -14.26
N SER A 37 -6.57 -7.13 -13.03
CA SER A 37 -7.55 -7.55 -12.03
C SER A 37 -8.51 -6.42 -11.64
N PRO A 38 -9.71 -6.75 -11.13
CA PRO A 38 -10.61 -5.73 -10.56
C PRO A 38 -9.94 -4.91 -9.44
N TRP A 39 -9.00 -5.51 -8.72
CA TRP A 39 -8.23 -4.85 -7.66
C TRP A 39 -7.29 -3.78 -8.21
N GLN A 40 -6.59 -4.06 -9.32
CA GLN A 40 -5.75 -3.06 -9.98
C GLN A 40 -6.59 -1.86 -10.41
N LYS A 41 -7.75 -2.07 -11.04
CA LYS A 41 -8.65 -0.98 -11.47
C LYS A 41 -9.14 -0.11 -10.30
N ILE A 42 -9.52 -0.74 -9.18
CA ILE A 42 -9.91 -0.02 -7.96
C ILE A 42 -8.74 0.81 -7.41
N LEU A 43 -7.51 0.31 -7.51
CA LEU A 43 -6.31 1.07 -7.12
C LEU A 43 -6.04 2.22 -8.10
N ASP A 44 -6.10 1.99 -9.42
CA ASP A 44 -5.89 3.00 -10.46
C ASP A 44 -6.88 4.17 -10.34
N ASP A 45 -8.13 3.90 -9.96
CA ASP A 45 -9.17 4.92 -9.74
C ASP A 45 -8.99 5.66 -8.38
N LEU A 46 -8.53 4.96 -7.34
CA LEU A 46 -8.43 5.49 -5.97
C LEU A 46 -7.14 6.27 -5.74
N GLU A 47 -6.02 5.79 -6.29
CA GLU A 47 -4.67 6.31 -6.07
C GLU A 47 -4.54 7.79 -6.43
N PRO A 48 -5.01 8.29 -7.59
CA PRO A 48 -4.90 9.72 -7.93
C PRO A 48 -5.64 10.61 -6.93
N SER A 49 -6.86 10.21 -6.56
CA SER A 49 -7.69 10.94 -5.59
C SER A 49 -7.05 10.97 -4.20
N LEU A 50 -6.51 9.83 -3.74
CA LEU A 50 -5.80 9.77 -2.47
C LEU A 50 -4.52 10.61 -2.50
N ALA A 51 -3.73 10.51 -3.57
CA ALA A 51 -2.49 11.25 -3.75
C ALA A 51 -2.70 12.77 -3.72
N ASP A 52 -3.74 13.29 -4.39
CA ASP A 52 -4.03 14.72 -4.40
C ASP A 52 -4.55 15.23 -3.05
N ASN A 53 -5.37 14.44 -2.35
CA ASN A 53 -5.78 14.76 -0.98
C ASN A 53 -4.56 14.79 -0.02
N VAL A 54 -3.62 13.88 -0.19
CA VAL A 54 -2.36 13.81 0.60
C VAL A 54 -1.47 15.01 0.29
N ARG A 55 -1.29 15.39 -0.99
CA ARG A 55 -0.50 16.58 -1.39
C ARG A 55 -1.01 17.88 -0.76
N GLN A 56 -2.32 18.03 -0.57
CA GLN A 56 -2.90 19.20 0.12
C GLN A 56 -2.40 19.35 1.57
N GLN A 57 -1.95 18.27 2.23
CA GLN A 57 -1.39 18.31 3.59
C GLN A 57 0.09 18.74 3.64
N PHE A 58 0.80 18.81 2.49
CA PHE A 58 2.25 18.98 2.44
C PHE A 58 2.75 20.40 2.76
N HIS A 59 1.84 21.35 2.96
CA HIS A 59 2.14 22.68 3.48
C HIS A 59 2.74 22.64 4.90
N ASN A 60 2.49 21.58 5.67
CA ASN A 60 3.16 21.31 6.94
C ASN A 60 4.25 20.23 6.71
N PRO A 61 5.56 20.54 6.92
CA PRO A 61 6.65 19.59 6.68
C PRO A 61 6.62 18.33 7.55
N GLU A 62 6.27 18.45 8.83
CA GLU A 62 6.12 17.30 9.73
C GLU A 62 4.96 16.40 9.29
N ARG A 63 3.84 17.03 8.87
CA ARG A 63 2.67 16.33 8.34
C ARG A 63 2.98 15.64 7.00
N ARG A 64 3.78 16.25 6.12
CA ARG A 64 4.28 15.62 4.90
C ARG A 64 5.09 14.36 5.25
N GLN A 65 6.10 14.50 6.11
CA GLN A 65 7.01 13.40 6.42
C GLN A 65 6.27 12.20 7.03
N ILE A 66 5.37 12.44 7.99
CA ILE A 66 4.63 11.33 8.64
C ILE A 66 3.67 10.64 7.66
N LEU A 67 3.05 11.38 6.73
CA LEU A 67 2.17 10.78 5.71
C LEU A 67 2.97 9.96 4.70
N ILE A 68 4.17 10.41 4.33
CA ILE A 68 5.09 9.66 3.47
C ILE A 68 5.59 8.39 4.17
N GLU A 69 6.02 8.48 5.44
CA GLU A 69 6.42 7.30 6.24
C GLU A 69 5.27 6.27 6.36
N LEU A 70 4.03 6.72 6.53
CA LEU A 70 2.86 5.84 6.68
C LEU A 70 2.37 5.19 5.39
N LEU A 71 2.51 5.88 4.25
CA LEU A 71 2.18 5.31 2.93
C LEU A 71 3.30 4.38 2.42
N GLY A 72 4.49 4.49 3.00
CA GLY A 72 5.62 3.61 2.76
C GLY A 72 6.48 4.02 1.57
N THR A 73 7.71 3.53 1.58
CA THR A 73 8.75 3.92 0.62
C THR A 73 8.34 3.66 -0.83
N LEU A 74 7.72 2.51 -1.15
CA LEU A 74 7.31 2.21 -2.53
C LEU A 74 6.38 3.31 -3.09
N TYR A 75 5.40 3.74 -2.30
CA TYR A 75 4.43 4.78 -2.68
C TYR A 75 5.09 6.17 -2.81
N GLN A 76 6.08 6.47 -1.95
CA GLN A 76 6.92 7.65 -2.09
C GLN A 76 7.67 7.67 -3.44
N TRP A 77 8.30 6.54 -3.81
CA TRP A 77 9.09 6.43 -5.04
C TRP A 77 8.23 6.50 -6.32
N THR A 78 6.98 6.04 -6.29
CA THR A 78 6.07 6.07 -7.44
C THR A 78 5.26 7.37 -7.54
N VAL A 79 4.66 7.84 -6.43
CA VAL A 79 3.65 8.92 -6.43
C VAL A 79 4.19 10.28 -5.97
N PHE A 80 5.16 10.28 -5.05
CA PHE A 80 5.70 11.49 -4.40
C PHE A 80 7.19 11.71 -4.66
N ARG A 81 7.70 11.22 -5.79
CA ARG A 81 9.14 11.26 -6.12
C ARG A 81 9.75 12.68 -6.15
N ALA A 82 8.92 13.71 -6.37
CA ALA A 82 9.34 15.11 -6.38
C ALA A 82 9.34 15.77 -4.98
N GLU A 83 8.80 15.11 -3.97
CA GLU A 83 8.62 15.69 -2.63
C GLU A 83 9.89 15.59 -1.77
N PRO A 84 10.18 16.60 -0.93
CA PRO A 84 11.35 16.55 -0.05
C PRO A 84 11.18 15.53 1.08
N ASP A 85 12.04 14.52 1.08
CA ASP A 85 12.20 13.53 2.15
C ASP A 85 13.12 14.10 3.25
N GLN A 86 12.59 14.24 4.46
CA GLN A 86 13.22 14.94 5.59
C GLN A 86 12.93 14.20 6.91
N PRO A 87 13.38 12.93 7.07
CA PRO A 87 13.05 12.10 8.24
C PRO A 87 13.57 12.69 9.55
N SER A 88 14.62 13.53 9.49
CA SER A 88 15.15 14.27 10.64
C SER A 88 14.13 15.19 11.33
N LEU A 89 13.05 15.59 10.65
CA LEU A 89 11.98 16.39 11.26
C LEU A 89 11.20 15.61 12.33
N LEU A 90 11.13 14.28 12.21
CA LEU A 90 10.37 13.41 13.12
C LEU A 90 11.25 12.77 14.22
N LEU A 91 12.56 13.09 14.23
CA LEU A 91 13.52 12.53 15.18
C LEU A 91 13.80 13.50 16.34
N PRO A 92 14.09 12.99 17.56
CA PRO A 92 14.64 13.81 18.63
C PRO A 92 15.99 14.44 18.22
N PRO A 93 16.30 15.69 18.63
CA PRO A 93 15.53 16.54 19.54
C PRO A 93 14.44 17.39 18.86
N MET A 94 14.29 17.34 17.53
CA MET A 94 13.31 18.18 16.81
C MET A 94 11.88 17.81 17.17
N MET A 95 11.58 16.51 17.25
CA MET A 95 10.28 16.00 17.67
C MET A 95 10.41 15.07 18.88
N PRO A 96 9.77 15.39 20.02
CA PRO A 96 9.62 14.45 21.13
C PRO A 96 8.74 13.25 20.72
N GLU A 97 9.07 12.06 21.22
CA GLU A 97 8.38 10.81 20.86
C GLU A 97 6.87 10.84 21.14
N GLU A 98 6.43 11.50 22.23
CA GLU A 98 5.01 11.70 22.51
C GLU A 98 4.30 12.52 21.41
N HIS A 99 4.96 13.58 20.93
CA HIS A 99 4.44 14.41 19.85
C HIS A 99 4.39 13.63 18.54
N ARG A 100 5.44 12.86 18.23
CA ARG A 100 5.49 11.96 17.06
C ARG A 100 4.32 10.97 17.08
N ARG A 101 4.12 10.25 18.19
CA ARG A 101 3.03 9.27 18.31
C ARG A 101 1.64 9.91 18.18
N LYS A 102 1.46 11.13 18.69
CA LYS A 102 0.21 11.88 18.51
C LYS A 102 -0.01 12.23 17.03
N LEU A 103 0.98 12.83 16.37
CA LEU A 103 0.94 13.20 14.97
C LEU A 103 0.71 11.99 14.05
N GLU A 104 1.35 10.86 14.35
CA GLU A 104 1.18 9.58 13.65
C GLU A 104 -0.24 9.03 13.77
N ASN A 105 -0.83 9.04 14.97
CA ASN A 105 -2.22 8.61 15.17
C ASN A 105 -3.22 9.52 14.42
N GLU A 106 -3.01 10.83 14.45
CA GLU A 106 -3.80 11.80 13.69
C GLU A 106 -3.61 11.64 12.17
N ALA A 107 -2.44 11.19 11.71
CA ALA A 107 -2.16 10.92 10.30
C ALA A 107 -2.80 9.62 9.84
N LYS A 108 -2.68 8.53 10.61
CA LYS A 108 -3.34 7.24 10.38
C LYS A 108 -4.86 7.38 10.31
N SER A 109 -5.48 8.06 11.28
CA SER A 109 -6.93 8.27 11.30
C SER A 109 -7.39 9.10 10.11
N TRP A 110 -6.66 10.15 9.75
CA TRP A 110 -6.98 10.98 8.59
C TRP A 110 -6.83 10.23 7.26
N LEU A 111 -5.77 9.42 7.10
CA LEU A 111 -5.57 8.57 5.92
C LEU A 111 -6.71 7.57 5.74
N GLN A 112 -7.11 6.87 6.81
CA GLN A 112 -8.25 5.95 6.79
C GLN A 112 -9.54 6.64 6.31
N ILE A 113 -9.79 7.87 6.77
CA ILE A 113 -10.94 8.68 6.32
C ILE A 113 -10.81 9.03 4.83
N GLN A 114 -9.63 9.43 4.33
CA GLN A 114 -9.48 9.76 2.91
C GLN A 114 -9.57 8.53 2.00
N THR A 115 -8.94 7.40 2.36
CA THR A 115 -9.07 6.14 1.60
C THR A 115 -10.52 5.70 1.52
N HIS A 116 -11.28 5.81 2.61
CA HIS A 116 -12.71 5.49 2.61
C HIS A 116 -13.52 6.45 1.71
N ARG A 117 -13.25 7.76 1.78
CA ARG A 117 -13.90 8.76 0.92
C ARG A 117 -13.60 8.56 -0.56
N ALA A 118 -12.34 8.33 -0.92
CA ALA A 118 -11.93 8.05 -2.29
C ALA A 118 -12.64 6.81 -2.83
N ALA A 119 -12.67 5.70 -2.07
CA ALA A 119 -13.40 4.49 -2.44
C ALA A 119 -14.91 4.70 -2.64
N LEU A 120 -15.55 5.58 -1.86
CA LEU A 120 -16.96 5.94 -2.04
C LEU A 120 -17.19 6.75 -3.33
N VAL A 121 -16.28 7.66 -3.68
CA VAL A 121 -16.35 8.43 -4.93
C VAL A 121 -16.18 7.52 -6.15
N THR A 122 -15.15 6.66 -6.16
CA THR A 122 -14.92 5.66 -7.22
C THR A 122 -16.15 4.77 -7.45
N ARG A 123 -16.82 4.35 -6.38
CA ARG A 123 -18.05 3.54 -6.49
C ARG A 123 -19.22 4.30 -7.12
N ALA A 124 -19.33 5.60 -6.87
CA ALA A 124 -20.38 6.43 -7.47
C ALA A 124 -20.14 6.59 -8.98
N THR A 125 -18.91 6.90 -9.41
CA THR A 125 -18.58 7.08 -10.84
C THR A 125 -18.77 5.79 -11.66
N VAL A 126 -18.47 4.62 -11.10
CA VAL A 126 -18.69 3.31 -11.76
C VAL A 126 -20.18 2.93 -11.85
N SER A 127 -21.06 3.59 -11.09
CA SER A 127 -22.51 3.33 -11.13
C SER A 127 -23.26 4.18 -12.17
N GLU A 128 -22.59 5.13 -12.82
CA GLU A 128 -23.17 6.08 -13.78
C GLU A 128 -22.75 5.81 -15.25
N THR A 129 -21.98 4.74 -15.49
CA THR A 129 -21.45 4.31 -16.81
C THR A 129 -21.96 2.93 -17.24
#